data_AF-A0A2D7YQZ9-F1
#
_entry.id   AF-A0A2D7YQZ9-F1
#
_cell.length_a   1.000
_cell.length_b   1.000
_cell.length_c   1.000
_cell.angle_alpha   90.00
_cell.angle_beta   90.00
_cell.angle_gamma   90.00
#
_symmetry.space_group_name_H-M   'P 1'
#
loop_
_entity.id
_entity.type
_entity.pdbx_description
1 polymer ?
#
loop_
_entity_poly.entity_id
_entity_poly.type
_entity_poly.pdbx_seq_one_letter_code
_entity_poly.pdbx_strand_id
1 'polypeptide(L)'
;MAKNDDLANEPDNPQTIIVKDEKAALRLKREETKEAQARYAAIVAKEKAEKQAEREMRREEIQLEIAKIKLGQSAAEKARTNIALTTPLLLVFLVGGFIAMLGAGAIPDDQVSVASALLTLVSTALMQNLRSIVSEGAADDSNGHGNGHDPKPPSKKPETPKPRDTK
;
A
#
# COMPACT_ATOMS: atom_id res chain seq x y z
N MET A 1 82.76 15.77 -82.45
CA MET A 1 81.41 15.21 -82.20
C MET A 1 81.01 15.59 -80.79
N ALA A 2 80.07 16.53 -80.68
CA ALA A 2 79.41 16.89 -79.44
C ALA A 2 78.18 15.99 -79.24
N LYS A 3 77.92 15.54 -78.02
CA LYS A 3 76.60 15.06 -77.57
C LYS A 3 76.49 15.20 -76.05
N ASN A 4 76.01 16.39 -75.68
CA ASN A 4 75.02 16.74 -74.65
C ASN A 4 75.23 16.26 -73.21
N ASP A 5 75.64 17.23 -72.40
CA ASP A 5 75.20 17.43 -71.02
C ASP A 5 73.67 17.69 -70.92
N ASP A 6 73.20 17.57 -69.68
CA ASP A 6 71.95 18.07 -69.08
C ASP A 6 70.67 17.25 -69.26
N LEU A 7 70.23 16.67 -68.12
CA LEU A 7 68.87 16.61 -67.55
C LEU A 7 69.03 15.87 -66.19
N ALA A 8 69.10 16.55 -65.05
CA ALA A 8 68.00 17.17 -64.29
C ALA A 8 67.89 16.50 -62.90
N ASN A 9 68.53 17.14 -61.92
CA ASN A 9 68.15 17.34 -60.52
C ASN A 9 66.79 16.70 -60.06
N GLU A 10 66.83 15.69 -59.18
CA GLU A 10 65.75 15.39 -58.24
C GLU A 10 66.31 15.37 -56.80
N PRO A 11 65.70 16.08 -55.84
CA PRO A 11 66.15 16.06 -54.45
C PRO A 11 65.70 14.75 -53.80
N ASP A 12 66.68 13.97 -53.35
CA ASP A 12 66.45 12.72 -52.63
C ASP A 12 65.66 13.01 -51.35
N ASN A 13 64.38 12.68 -51.39
CA ASN A 13 63.39 12.85 -50.35
C ASN A 13 63.86 12.07 -49.10
N PRO A 14 64.07 12.70 -47.93
CA PRO A 14 64.48 11.96 -46.74
C PRO A 14 63.35 11.00 -46.34
N GLN A 15 63.51 9.73 -46.70
CA GLN A 15 62.62 8.64 -46.29
C GLN A 15 62.51 8.62 -44.78
N THR A 16 61.42 9.18 -44.26
CA THR A 16 61.12 9.16 -42.83
C THR A 16 60.61 7.77 -42.51
N ILE A 17 61.48 6.91 -41.97
CA ILE A 17 61.09 5.58 -41.50
C ILE A 17 60.24 5.78 -40.23
N ILE A 18 58.92 5.76 -40.38
CA ILE A 18 57.99 5.75 -39.25
C ILE A 18 58.03 4.34 -38.66
N VAL A 19 58.93 4.12 -37.69
CA VAL A 19 58.95 2.90 -36.89
C VAL A 19 57.68 2.86 -36.06
N LYS A 20 56.78 1.93 -36.37
CA LYS A 20 55.57 1.68 -35.59
C LYS A 20 55.98 1.15 -34.23
N ASP A 21 56.00 2.01 -33.21
CA ASP A 21 56.24 1.60 -31.83
C ASP A 21 55.04 0.83 -31.26
N GLU A 22 54.97 -0.46 -31.60
CA GLU A 22 53.91 -1.38 -31.16
C GLU A 22 53.85 -1.52 -29.63
N LYS A 23 54.99 -1.35 -28.95
CA LYS A 23 55.07 -1.36 -27.47
C LYS A 23 54.41 -0.14 -26.83
N ALA A 24 54.48 1.03 -27.47
CA ALA A 24 53.79 2.24 -27.00
C ALA A 24 52.27 2.11 -27.24
N ALA A 25 51.88 1.58 -28.41
CA ALA A 25 50.47 1.32 -28.72
C ALA A 25 49.82 0.29 -27.76
N LEU A 26 50.56 -0.73 -27.33
CA LEU A 26 50.08 -1.71 -26.33
C LEU A 26 49.95 -1.11 -24.91
N ARG A 27 50.78 -0.12 -24.55
CA ARG A 27 50.64 0.59 -23.26
C ARG A 27 49.43 1.51 -23.26
N LEU A 28 49.22 2.26 -24.34
CA LEU A 28 48.08 3.14 -24.51
C LEU A 28 46.76 2.34 -24.43
N LYS A 29 46.66 1.20 -25.13
CA LYS A 29 45.49 0.29 -25.03
C LYS A 29 45.24 -0.27 -23.61
N ARG A 30 46.29 -0.46 -22.81
CA ARG A 30 46.16 -0.91 -21.41
C ARG A 30 45.67 0.22 -20.49
N GLU A 31 46.03 1.45 -20.78
CA GLU A 31 45.58 2.61 -20.03
C GLU A 31 44.11 2.95 -20.38
N GLU A 32 43.74 2.89 -21.65
CA GLU A 32 42.35 3.05 -22.11
C GLU A 32 41.41 2.00 -21.51
N THR A 33 41.84 0.74 -21.42
CA THR A 33 41.02 -0.33 -20.82
C THR A 33 40.88 -0.16 -19.31
N LYS A 34 41.91 0.33 -18.60
CA LYS A 34 41.83 0.66 -17.16
C LYS A 34 40.89 1.82 -16.90
N GLU A 35 40.95 2.87 -17.73
CA GLU A 35 40.07 4.02 -17.60
C GLU A 35 38.61 3.66 -17.92
N ALA A 36 38.37 2.86 -18.96
CA ALA A 36 37.03 2.36 -19.29
C ALA A 36 36.45 1.48 -18.15
N GLN A 37 37.27 0.63 -17.54
CA GLN A 37 36.86 -0.18 -16.38
C GLN A 37 36.57 0.69 -15.16
N ALA A 38 37.37 1.72 -14.90
CA ALA A 38 37.13 2.65 -13.80
C ALA A 38 35.83 3.43 -13.98
N ARG A 39 35.53 3.91 -15.20
CA ARG A 39 34.28 4.59 -15.52
C ARG A 39 33.07 3.66 -15.37
N TYR A 40 33.15 2.43 -15.85
CA TYR A 40 32.09 1.45 -15.68
C TYR A 40 31.84 1.10 -14.21
N ALA A 41 32.91 0.88 -13.44
CA ALA A 41 32.81 0.61 -12.01
C ALA A 41 32.16 1.76 -11.23
N ALA A 42 32.46 3.02 -11.58
CA ALA A 42 31.83 4.18 -10.97
C ALA A 42 30.33 4.28 -11.27
N ILE A 43 29.91 3.96 -12.51
CA ILE A 43 28.50 3.95 -12.90
C ILE A 43 27.74 2.86 -12.14
N VAL A 44 28.29 1.64 -12.10
CA VAL A 44 27.67 0.51 -11.37
C VAL A 44 27.59 0.78 -9.88
N ALA A 45 28.61 1.41 -9.29
CA ALA A 45 28.60 1.79 -7.88
C ALA A 45 27.50 2.82 -7.58
N LYS A 46 27.34 3.83 -8.44
CA LYS A 46 26.27 4.83 -8.32
C LYS A 46 24.88 4.20 -8.46
N GLU A 47 24.67 3.35 -9.46
CA GLU A 47 23.40 2.66 -9.68
C GLU A 47 23.04 1.74 -8.50
N LYS A 48 24.04 1.05 -7.94
CA LYS A 48 23.85 0.21 -6.75
C LYS A 48 23.51 1.03 -5.51
N ALA A 49 24.14 2.19 -5.33
CA ALA A 49 23.85 3.11 -4.23
C ALA A 49 22.45 3.71 -4.35
N GLU A 50 22.04 4.15 -5.54
CA GLU A 50 20.68 4.66 -5.81
C GLU A 50 19.62 3.59 -5.56
N LYS A 51 19.84 2.35 -6.03
CA LYS A 51 18.94 1.22 -5.76
C LYS A 51 18.86 0.84 -4.28
N GLN A 52 19.94 1.03 -3.52
CA GLN A 52 19.93 0.80 -2.07
C GLN A 52 19.15 1.89 -1.34
N ALA A 53 19.40 3.16 -1.66
CA ALA A 53 18.67 4.30 -1.12
C ALA A 53 17.16 4.21 -1.43
N GLU A 54 16.78 3.80 -2.64
CA GLU A 54 15.38 3.60 -3.01
C GLU A 54 14.72 2.48 -2.20
N ARG A 55 15.45 1.38 -1.94
CA ARG A 55 14.96 0.29 -1.09
C ARG A 55 14.80 0.70 0.36
N GLU A 56 15.69 1.56 0.86
CA GLU A 56 15.61 2.10 2.22
C GLU A 56 14.42 3.05 2.37
N MET A 57 14.25 4.01 1.43
CA MET A 57 13.08 4.90 1.43
C MET A 57 11.76 4.12 1.37
N ARG A 58 11.63 3.13 0.48
CA ARG A 58 10.42 2.28 0.43
C ARG A 58 10.16 1.53 1.73
N ARG A 59 11.21 1.07 2.43
CA ARG A 59 11.04 0.39 3.73
C ARG A 59 10.57 1.35 4.81
N GLU A 60 11.04 2.59 4.79
CA GLU A 60 10.59 3.64 5.72
C GLU A 60 9.13 4.03 5.45
N GLU A 61 8.75 4.19 4.18
CA GLU A 61 7.36 4.46 3.78
C GLU A 61 6.41 3.35 4.23
N ILE A 62 6.77 2.08 3.97
CA ILE A 62 5.96 0.92 4.40
C ILE A 62 5.84 0.87 5.93
N GLN A 63 6.92 1.15 6.66
CA GLN A 63 6.87 1.18 8.13
C GLN A 63 5.97 2.30 8.65
N LEU A 64 6.01 3.48 8.02
CA LEU A 64 5.14 4.60 8.36
C LEU A 64 3.67 4.28 8.06
N GLU A 65 3.38 3.61 6.95
CA GLU A 65 2.03 3.15 6.63
C GLU A 65 1.52 2.10 7.62
N ILE A 66 2.34 1.10 7.94
CA ILE A 66 2.02 0.10 8.97
C ILE A 66 1.79 0.77 10.33
N ALA A 67 2.61 1.74 10.71
CA ALA A 67 2.45 2.48 11.96
C ALA A 67 1.14 3.29 11.98
N LYS A 68 0.79 3.95 10.87
CA LYS A 68 -0.50 4.66 10.73
C LYS A 68 -1.69 3.71 10.85
N ILE A 69 -1.62 2.55 10.21
CA ILE A 69 -2.65 1.51 10.28
C ILE A 69 -2.81 1.03 11.73
N LYS A 70 -1.70 0.71 12.41
CA LYS A 70 -1.70 0.26 13.81
C LYS A 70 -2.24 1.32 14.77
N LEU A 71 -1.90 2.60 14.57
CA LEU A 71 -2.44 3.71 15.36
C LEU A 71 -3.96 3.84 15.19
N GLY A 72 -4.45 3.75 13.94
CA GLY A 72 -5.88 3.76 13.64
C GLY A 72 -6.61 2.56 14.25
N GLN A 73 -6.02 1.38 14.15
CA GLN A 73 -6.56 0.15 14.75
C GLN A 73 -6.62 0.23 16.28
N SER A 74 -5.54 0.65 16.94
CA SER A 74 -5.49 0.75 18.41
C SER A 74 -6.49 1.75 19.00
N ALA A 75 -6.70 2.88 18.32
CA ALA A 75 -7.71 3.86 18.73
C ALA A 75 -9.13 3.33 18.52
N ALA A 76 -9.39 2.66 17.40
CA ALA A 76 -10.69 2.05 17.10
C ALA A 76 -11.01 0.89 18.06
N GLU A 77 -10.05 0.00 18.34
CA GLU A 77 -10.21 -1.08 19.32
C GLU A 77 -10.49 -0.54 20.71
N LYS A 78 -9.71 0.44 21.19
CA LYS A 78 -9.92 1.01 22.53
C LYS A 78 -11.27 1.71 22.66
N ALA A 79 -11.72 2.40 21.60
CA ALA A 79 -13.07 2.97 21.55
C ALA A 79 -14.14 1.88 21.52
N ARG A 80 -13.96 0.82 20.72
CA ARG A 80 -14.88 -0.33 20.62
C ARG A 80 -15.02 -1.06 21.94
N THR A 81 -13.93 -1.39 22.62
CA THR A 81 -13.95 -2.05 23.94
C THR A 81 -14.65 -1.18 24.98
N ASN A 82 -14.37 0.13 24.99
CA ASN A 82 -15.02 1.03 25.92
C ASN A 82 -16.52 1.15 25.63
N ILE A 83 -16.92 1.31 24.36
CA ILE A 83 -18.33 1.39 23.96
C ILE A 83 -19.07 0.07 24.24
N ALA A 84 -18.45 -1.08 23.98
CA ALA A 84 -19.03 -2.40 24.27
C ALA A 84 -19.28 -2.59 25.77
N LEU A 85 -18.41 -2.06 26.64
CA LEU A 85 -18.55 -2.13 28.09
C LEU A 85 -19.54 -1.09 28.63
N THR A 86 -19.46 0.17 28.15
CA THR A 86 -20.21 1.29 28.72
C THR A 86 -21.64 1.37 28.21
N THR A 87 -21.92 0.91 26.99
CA THR A 87 -23.27 1.07 26.41
C THR A 87 -24.34 0.20 27.06
N PRO A 88 -24.08 -1.07 27.45
CA PRO A 88 -25.02 -1.84 28.27
C PRO A 88 -25.28 -1.16 29.62
N LEU A 89 -24.25 -0.57 30.23
CA LEU A 89 -24.37 0.17 31.49
C LEU A 89 -25.21 1.45 31.32
N LEU A 90 -25.01 2.18 30.22
CA LEU A 90 -25.83 3.33 29.86
C LEU A 90 -27.29 2.94 29.61
N LEU A 91 -27.56 1.80 28.95
CA LEU A 91 -28.92 1.28 28.75
C LEU A 91 -29.61 0.97 30.08
N VAL A 92 -28.92 0.28 30.99
CA VAL A 92 -29.46 0.00 32.33
C VAL A 92 -29.71 1.31 33.09
N PHE A 93 -28.82 2.29 32.98
CA PHE A 93 -28.98 3.59 33.61
C PHE A 93 -30.17 4.38 33.03
N LEU A 94 -30.35 4.37 31.70
CA LEU A 94 -31.46 5.04 31.02
C LEU A 94 -32.81 4.42 31.38
N VAL A 95 -32.93 3.10 31.30
CA VAL A 95 -34.18 2.38 31.62
C VAL A 95 -34.46 2.46 33.12
N GLY A 96 -33.46 2.24 33.98
CA GLY A 96 -33.60 2.34 35.42
C GLY A 96 -33.92 3.75 35.89
N GLY A 97 -33.27 4.77 35.31
CA GLY A 97 -33.53 6.18 35.57
C GLY A 97 -34.94 6.60 35.16
N PHE A 98 -35.43 6.10 34.02
CA PHE A 98 -36.81 6.34 33.59
C PHE A 98 -37.83 5.72 34.56
N ILE A 99 -37.63 4.47 34.98
CA ILE A 99 -38.51 3.81 35.97
C ILE A 99 -38.49 4.57 37.30
N ALA A 100 -37.31 5.00 37.76
CA ALA A 100 -37.18 5.77 38.98
C ALA A 100 -37.89 7.14 38.89
N MET A 101 -37.78 7.83 37.76
CA MET A 101 -38.49 9.09 37.52
C MET A 101 -40.00 8.93 37.46
N LEU A 102 -40.50 7.83 36.89
CA LEU A 102 -41.92 7.49 36.92
C LEU A 102 -42.39 7.22 38.37
N GLY A 103 -41.64 6.44 39.13
CA GLY A 103 -41.98 6.13 40.53
C GLY A 103 -41.93 7.34 41.47
N ALA A 104 -41.07 8.32 41.17
CA ALA A 104 -40.96 9.58 41.92
C ALA A 104 -41.98 10.65 41.50
N GLY A 105 -42.79 10.41 40.45
CA GLY A 105 -43.73 11.40 39.91
C GLY A 105 -43.06 12.62 39.28
N ALA A 106 -41.79 12.50 38.88
CA ALA A 106 -41.04 13.60 38.26
C ALA A 106 -41.45 13.85 36.80
N ILE A 107 -42.06 12.85 36.15
CA ILE A 107 -42.57 12.94 34.78
C ILE A 107 -44.09 13.14 34.86
N PRO A 108 -44.63 14.24 34.30
CA PRO A 108 -46.07 14.44 34.18
C PRO A 108 -46.75 13.33 33.35
N ASP A 109 -47.94 12.89 33.75
CA ASP A 109 -48.67 11.77 33.12
C ASP A 109 -48.93 12.00 31.62
N ASP A 110 -49.13 13.25 31.21
CA ASP A 110 -49.30 13.65 29.81
C ASP A 110 -48.02 13.46 28.97
N GLN A 111 -46.84 13.44 29.60
CA GLN A 111 -45.54 13.33 28.95
C GLN A 111 -44.96 11.92 28.98
N VAL A 112 -45.54 10.98 29.74
CA VAL A 112 -45.04 9.60 29.85
C VAL A 112 -44.96 8.90 28.48
N SER A 113 -45.95 9.14 27.62
CA SER A 113 -45.98 8.59 26.26
C SER A 113 -44.84 9.15 25.39
N VAL A 114 -44.57 10.46 25.47
CA VAL A 114 -43.49 11.11 24.73
C VAL A 114 -42.13 10.66 25.25
N ALA A 115 -41.96 10.61 26.57
CA ALA A 115 -40.72 10.20 27.22
C ALA A 115 -40.40 8.73 26.96
N SER A 116 -41.39 7.83 26.95
CA SER A 116 -41.19 6.42 26.59
C SER A 116 -40.86 6.22 25.11
N ALA A 117 -41.45 7.02 24.21
CA ALA A 117 -41.10 7.00 22.78
C ALA A 117 -39.65 7.45 22.56
N LEU A 118 -39.21 8.53 23.22
CA LEU A 118 -37.82 9.00 23.17
C LEU A 118 -36.84 8.00 23.78
N LEU A 119 -37.18 7.41 24.93
CA LEU A 119 -36.37 6.36 25.56
C LEU A 119 -36.21 5.16 24.62
N THR A 120 -37.28 4.75 23.95
CA THR A 120 -37.26 3.64 22.99
C THR A 120 -36.39 3.96 21.78
N LEU A 121 -36.48 5.19 21.25
CA LEU A 121 -35.66 5.64 20.12
C LEU A 121 -34.17 5.62 20.48
N VAL A 122 -33.81 6.21 21.63
CA VAL A 122 -32.43 6.25 22.12
C VAL A 122 -31.91 4.84 22.40
N SER A 123 -32.71 4.00 23.06
CA SER A 123 -32.32 2.62 23.37
C SER A 123 -32.09 1.78 22.11
N THR A 124 -32.95 1.94 21.10
CA THR A 124 -32.82 1.23 19.82
C THR A 124 -31.59 1.68 19.05
N ALA A 125 -31.31 2.99 19.01
CA ALA A 125 -30.10 3.52 18.37
C ALA A 125 -28.83 3.02 19.06
N LEU A 126 -28.80 2.99 20.40
CA LEU A 126 -27.68 2.45 21.17
C LEU A 126 -27.49 0.93 20.95
N MET A 127 -28.57 0.16 20.88
CA MET A 127 -28.51 -1.27 20.57
C MET A 127 -28.04 -1.56 19.14
N GLN A 128 -28.45 -0.76 18.15
CA GLN A 128 -27.98 -0.89 16.77
C GLN A 128 -26.47 -0.62 16.68
N ASN A 129 -25.98 0.42 17.35
CA ASN A 129 -24.56 0.75 17.43
C ASN A 129 -23.75 -0.35 18.14
N LEU A 130 -24.28 -0.87 19.27
CA LEU A 130 -23.69 -2.01 19.96
C LEU A 130 -23.60 -3.26 19.09
N ARG A 131 -24.67 -3.59 18.37
CA ARG A 131 -24.68 -4.76 17.49
C ARG A 131 -23.64 -4.64 16.38
N SER A 132 -23.49 -3.45 15.80
CA SER A 132 -22.44 -3.18 14.81
C SER A 132 -21.05 -3.38 15.41
N ILE A 133 -20.80 -2.80 16.59
CA ILE A 133 -19.49 -2.83 17.25
C ILE A 133 -19.11 -4.24 17.74
N VAL A 134 -20.05 -4.97 18.34
CA VAL A 134 -19.83 -6.35 18.80
C VAL A 134 -19.67 -7.30 17.61
N SER A 135 -20.42 -7.10 16.53
CA SER A 135 -20.29 -7.91 15.31
C SER A 135 -18.97 -7.67 14.57
N GLU A 136 -18.41 -6.47 14.64
CA GLU A 136 -17.09 -6.15 14.07
C GLU A 136 -15.94 -6.59 15.00
N GLY A 137 -16.10 -6.45 16.32
CA GLY A 137 -15.08 -6.84 17.31
C GLY A 137 -14.91 -8.35 17.47
N ALA A 138 -15.98 -9.13 17.31
CA ALA A 138 -15.91 -10.60 17.38
C ALA A 138 -15.19 -11.25 16.18
N ALA A 139 -14.96 -10.51 15.09
CA ALA A 139 -14.26 -11.01 13.91
C ALA A 139 -12.72 -10.95 14.07
N ASP A 140 -12.18 -10.03 14.88
CA ASP A 140 -10.73 -9.82 15.03
C ASP A 140 -10.09 -10.71 16.11
N ASP A 141 -10.86 -11.20 17.10
CA ASP A 141 -10.33 -12.09 18.15
C ASP A 141 -10.24 -13.57 17.74
N SER A 142 -10.85 -13.94 16.61
CA SER A 142 -10.63 -15.24 16.00
C SER A 142 -9.40 -15.21 15.09
N ASN A 143 -8.25 -15.49 15.68
CA ASN A 143 -7.05 -15.99 14.99
C ASN A 143 -7.35 -17.35 14.31
N GLY A 144 -8.26 -17.34 13.33
CA GLY A 144 -8.73 -18.49 12.59
C GLY A 144 -8.43 -18.29 11.12
N HIS A 145 -7.55 -19.12 10.57
CA HIS A 145 -7.57 -19.42 9.14
C HIS A 145 -9.01 -19.75 8.73
N GLY A 146 -9.66 -18.85 8.00
CA GLY A 146 -11.05 -19.00 7.59
C GLY A 146 -11.30 -18.20 6.33
N ASN A 147 -11.16 -18.86 5.18
CA ASN A 147 -11.74 -18.42 3.91
C ASN A 147 -13.19 -17.95 4.11
N GLY A 148 -13.54 -16.76 3.63
CA GLY A 148 -14.94 -16.38 3.70
C GLY A 148 -15.39 -15.00 3.24
N HIS A 149 -14.91 -14.47 2.10
CA HIS A 149 -15.81 -13.69 1.22
C HIS A 149 -15.26 -13.53 -0.20
N ASP A 150 -15.34 -14.60 -0.99
CA ASP A 150 -15.54 -14.41 -2.43
C ASP A 150 -17.01 -13.97 -2.65
N PRO A 151 -17.28 -12.90 -3.41
CA PRO A 151 -18.64 -12.53 -3.76
C PRO A 151 -19.26 -13.63 -4.61
N LYS A 152 -20.35 -14.23 -4.12
CA LYS A 152 -21.16 -15.21 -4.86
C LYS A 152 -21.54 -14.63 -6.24
N PRO A 153 -21.23 -15.30 -7.37
CA PRO A 153 -21.76 -14.89 -8.66
C PRO A 153 -23.29 -15.12 -8.69
N PRO A 154 -24.05 -14.27 -9.42
CA PRO A 154 -25.51 -14.32 -9.41
C PRO A 154 -26.01 -15.64 -10.02
N SER A 155 -26.88 -16.33 -9.28
CA SER A 155 -27.58 -17.52 -9.76
C SER A 155 -28.49 -17.14 -10.94
N LYS A 156 -28.08 -17.47 -12.17
CA LYS A 156 -28.99 -17.50 -13.32
C LYS A 156 -30.06 -18.56 -13.05
N LYS A 157 -31.32 -18.12 -12.97
CA LYS A 157 -32.49 -19.01 -13.00
C LYS A 157 -32.51 -19.72 -14.38
N PRO A 158 -32.62 -21.05 -14.44
CA PRO A 158 -33.06 -21.71 -15.66
C PRO A 158 -34.60 -21.70 -15.68
N GLU A 159 -35.17 -20.93 -16.61
CA GLU A 159 -36.51 -21.19 -17.12
C GLU A 159 -36.50 -22.56 -17.83
N THR A 160 -37.39 -23.47 -17.42
CA THR A 160 -37.81 -24.58 -18.27
C THR A 160 -39.30 -24.89 -18.06
N PRO A 161 -39.96 -25.47 -19.09
CA PRO A 161 -41.26 -25.02 -19.55
C PRO A 161 -42.44 -25.86 -19.02
N LYS A 162 -43.62 -25.24 -18.99
CA LYS A 162 -44.92 -25.89 -18.73
C LYS A 162 -45.16 -27.08 -19.69
N PRO A 163 -45.51 -28.27 -19.20
CA PRO A 163 -46.13 -29.29 -20.04
C PRO A 163 -47.57 -28.89 -20.37
N ARG A 164 -47.94 -29.06 -21.65
CA ARG A 164 -49.32 -29.05 -22.13
C ARG A 164 -50.04 -30.27 -21.56
N ASP A 165 -51.11 -30.06 -20.79
CA ASP A 165 -52.09 -31.12 -20.57
C ASP A 165 -52.90 -31.31 -21.86
N THR A 166 -52.80 -32.52 -22.37
CA THR A 166 -53.59 -33.09 -23.45
C THR A 166 -55.02 -33.36 -23.00
N LYS A 167 -55.93 -33.31 -23.97
CA LYS A 167 -57.33 -33.78 -23.93
C LYS A 167 -57.55 -35.07 -23.16
#